data_AF-A0A8H7F314-F1
#
_entry.id   AF-A0A8H7F314-F1
#
_cell.length_a   1.000
_cell.length_b   1.000
_cell.length_c   1.000
_cell.angle_alpha   90.00
_cell.angle_beta   90.00
_cell.angle_gamma   90.00
#
_symmetry.space_group_name_H-M   'P 1'
#
loop_
_entity.id
_entity.type
_entity.pdbx_description
1 polymer ?
#
loop_
_entity_poly.entity_id
_entity_poly.type
_entity_poly.pdbx_seq_one_letter_code
_entity_poly.pdbx_strand_id
1 'polypeptide(L)'
;MCYWRRVRNVYKRCGHAQNMQDEEIKCDLMKCRFSPAHPAECQPPICKETCWQYRQYPQQYSPHIDRLCPDCEVSIMKRRSCSST
;
A
#
# COMPACT_ATOMS: atom_id res chain seq x y z
N MET A 1 13.35 -1.92 -8.21
CA MET A 1 12.73 -0.77 -8.91
C MET A 1 11.49 -0.36 -8.12
N CYS A 2 10.88 0.79 -8.42
CA CYS A 2 9.62 1.17 -7.76
C CYS A 2 8.50 0.22 -8.19
N TYR A 3 7.53 -0.03 -7.30
CA TYR A 3 6.37 -0.87 -7.57
C TYR A 3 5.15 -0.41 -6.78
N TRP A 4 3.97 -0.86 -7.21
CA TRP A 4 2.73 -0.62 -6.47
C TRP A 4 2.47 -1.75 -5.49
N ARG A 5 2.03 -1.44 -4.28
CA ARG A 5 1.59 -2.43 -3.30
C ARG A 5 0.09 -2.33 -3.12
N ARG A 6 -0.60 -3.44 -3.33
CA ARG A 6 -2.02 -3.60 -3.04
C ARG A 6 -2.16 -4.28 -1.70
N VAL A 7 -2.68 -3.56 -0.72
CA VAL A 7 -2.82 -4.06 0.65
C VAL A 7 -4.25 -4.52 0.90
N ARG A 8 -4.40 -5.75 1.41
CA ARG A 8 -5.68 -6.31 1.86
C ARG A 8 -5.56 -6.78 3.30
N ASN A 9 -5.99 -5.95 4.23
CA ASN A 9 -5.94 -6.27 5.65
C ASN A 9 -6.98 -7.34 5.99
N VAL A 10 -6.54 -8.44 6.59
CA VAL A 10 -7.42 -9.52 7.06
C VAL A 10 -7.50 -9.45 8.58
N TYR A 11 -8.68 -9.20 9.12
CA TYR A 11 -8.93 -9.01 10.55
C TYR A 11 -9.34 -10.33 11.21
N LYS A 12 -8.47 -10.90 12.05
CA LYS A 12 -8.68 -12.24 12.63
C LYS A 12 -9.89 -12.33 13.56
N ARG A 13 -10.25 -11.25 14.25
CA ARG A 13 -11.32 -11.27 15.28
C ARG A 13 -12.74 -11.26 14.71
N CYS A 14 -12.91 -10.79 13.47
CA CYS A 14 -14.21 -10.77 12.78
C CYS A 14 -14.20 -11.50 11.43
N GLY A 15 -13.05 -11.95 10.94
CA GLY A 15 -12.91 -12.64 9.66
C GLY A 15 -13.05 -11.73 8.42
N HIS A 16 -13.27 -10.43 8.60
CA HIS A 16 -13.42 -9.50 7.49
C HIS A 16 -12.08 -9.16 6.85
N ALA A 17 -12.11 -8.89 5.54
CA ALA A 17 -10.98 -8.37 4.80
C ALA A 17 -11.33 -7.02 4.19
N GLN A 18 -10.42 -6.05 4.29
CA GLN A 18 -10.59 -4.72 3.73
C GLN A 18 -9.45 -4.41 2.76
N ASN A 19 -9.81 -3.96 1.56
CA ASN A 19 -8.86 -3.46 0.58
C ASN A 19 -8.49 -2.03 0.94
N MET A 20 -7.20 -1.76 1.03
CA MET A 20 -6.66 -0.42 1.28
C MET A 20 -6.34 0.26 -0.05
N GLN A 21 -5.93 1.54 0.01
CA GLN A 21 -5.43 2.25 -1.16
C GLN A 21 -4.08 1.66 -1.62
N ASP A 22 -3.87 1.65 -2.94
CA ASP A 22 -2.61 1.24 -3.54
C ASP A 22 -1.49 2.19 -3.11
N GLU A 23 -0.40 1.64 -2.57
CA GLU A 23 0.77 2.40 -2.08
C GLU A 23 1.91 2.30 -3.11
N GLU A 24 2.54 3.42 -3.45
CA GLU A 24 3.75 3.38 -4.28
C GLU A 24 4.98 3.12 -3.42
N ILE A 25 5.56 1.93 -3.54
CA ILE A 25 6.83 1.61 -2.90
C ILE A 25 7.97 2.13 -3.77
N LYS A 26 8.67 3.13 -3.24
CA LYS A 26 9.85 3.72 -3.87
C LYS A 26 11.08 2.85 -3.61
N CYS A 27 11.98 2.80 -4.59
CA CYS A 27 13.30 2.20 -4.44
C CYS A 27 14.39 3.28 -4.44
N ASP A 28 15.60 2.96 -4.00
CA ASP A 28 16.73 3.91 -3.93
C ASP A 28 17.73 3.76 -5.10
N LEU A 29 17.24 3.37 -6.28
CA LEU A 29 18.08 3.14 -7.46
C LEU A 29 18.19 4.40 -8.31
N MET A 30 19.41 4.89 -8.55
CA MET A 30 19.66 6.03 -9.44
C MET A 30 19.26 5.79 -10.89
N LYS A 31 19.22 4.53 -11.34
CA LYS A 31 18.77 4.13 -12.68
C LYS A 31 17.26 3.89 -12.78
N CYS A 32 16.46 4.31 -11.80
CA CYS A 32 15.01 4.16 -11.85
C CYS A 32 14.36 5.53 -11.90
N ARG A 33 13.70 5.89 -13.01
CA ARG A 33 13.12 7.23 -13.21
C ARG A 33 12.12 7.65 -12.13
N PHE A 34 11.49 6.69 -11.45
CA PHE A 34 10.50 6.93 -10.39
C PHE A 34 11.10 7.01 -8.98
N SER A 35 12.39 6.69 -8.84
CA SER A 35 13.11 6.71 -7.57
C SER A 35 13.41 8.15 -7.14
N PRO A 36 13.32 8.47 -5.84
CA PRO A 36 13.82 9.73 -5.31
C PRO A 36 15.33 9.91 -5.48
N ALA A 37 16.09 8.81 -5.63
CA ALA A 37 17.54 8.84 -5.86
C ALA A 37 17.91 9.04 -7.34
N HIS A 38 16.93 9.16 -8.25
CA HIS A 38 17.21 9.40 -9.66
C HIS A 38 17.67 10.85 -9.88
N PRO A 39 18.84 11.07 -10.51
CA PRO A 39 19.37 12.41 -10.73
C PRO A 39 18.46 13.21 -11.66
N ALA A 40 18.30 14.50 -11.36
CA ALA A 40 17.47 15.42 -12.15
C ALA A 40 18.12 15.75 -13.52
N GLU A 41 19.44 15.59 -13.61
CA GLU A 41 20.24 15.78 -14.81
C GLU A 41 20.11 14.60 -15.79
N CYS A 42 19.62 13.44 -15.34
CA CYS A 42 19.40 12.28 -16.22
C CYS A 42 18.10 12.47 -17.02
N GLN A 43 18.25 13.04 -18.21
CA GLN A 43 17.16 13.37 -19.13
C GLN A 43 17.19 12.49 -20.40
N PRO A 44 16.09 12.45 -21.18
CA PRO A 44 16.09 11.81 -22.49
C PRO A 44 17.13 12.44 -23.44
N PRO A 45 17.80 11.68 -24.32
CA PRO A 45 17.53 10.27 -24.68
C PRO A 45 18.18 9.25 -23.74
N ILE A 46 19.27 9.61 -23.06
CA ILE A 46 20.10 8.70 -22.25
C ILE A 46 19.29 8.01 -21.16
N CYS A 47 18.38 8.73 -20.50
CA CYS A 47 17.50 8.13 -19.49
C CYS A 47 16.67 6.98 -20.06
N LYS A 48 16.11 7.12 -21.27
CA LYS A 48 15.24 6.09 -21.88
C LYS A 48 15.98 4.79 -22.21
N GLU A 49 17.27 4.89 -22.51
CA GLU A 49 18.12 3.76 -22.91
C GLU A 49 18.75 3.05 -21.70
N THR A 50 19.11 3.81 -20.66
CA THR A 50 19.94 3.32 -19.55
C THR A 50 19.15 3.08 -18.26
N CYS A 51 17.99 3.72 -18.11
CA CYS A 51 17.20 3.69 -16.88
C CYS A 51 15.89 2.92 -17.06
N TRP A 52 15.39 2.41 -15.95
CA TRP A 52 14.10 1.74 -15.88
C TRP A 52 12.95 2.73 -16.13
N GLN A 53 12.24 2.50 -17.24
CA GLN A 53 11.10 3.33 -17.67
C GLN A 53 9.76 2.87 -17.09
N TYR A 54 9.71 1.66 -16.53
CA TYR A 54 8.49 1.07 -15.99
C TYR A 54 8.68 0.69 -14.51
N ARG A 55 7.55 0.53 -13.82
CA ARG A 55 7.49 -0.01 -12.46
C ARG A 55 7.44 -1.52 -12.50
N GLN A 56 7.92 -2.17 -11.45
CA GLN A 56 7.75 -3.62 -11.31
C GLN A 56 6.27 -3.98 -11.10
N TYR A 57 5.95 -5.26 -11.32
CA TYR A 57 4.60 -5.78 -11.13
C TYR A 57 4.09 -5.49 -9.72
N PRO A 58 2.80 -5.15 -9.55
CA PRO A 58 2.27 -4.82 -8.24
C PRO A 58 2.42 -5.97 -7.24
N GLN A 59 2.91 -5.65 -6.05
CA GLN A 59 2.95 -6.60 -4.94
C GLN A 59 1.56 -6.74 -4.34
N GLN A 60 1.10 -7.97 -4.15
CA GLN A 60 -0.06 -8.28 -3.32
C GLN A 60 0.41 -8.51 -1.89
N TYR A 61 -0.11 -7.73 -0.94
CA TYR A 61 0.24 -7.84 0.48
C TYR A 61 -1.03 -7.99 1.32
N SER A 62 -1.16 -9.09 2.05
CA SER A 62 -2.34 -9.38 2.86
C SER A 62 -1.96 -9.67 4.31
N PRO A 63 -1.73 -8.64 5.15
CA PRO A 63 -1.38 -8.85 6.55
C PRO A 63 -2.59 -9.37 7.35
N HIS A 64 -2.33 -10.32 8.24
CA HIS A 64 -3.35 -10.87 9.14
C HIS A 64 -3.25 -10.20 10.50
N ILE A 65 -4.16 -9.26 10.76
CA ILE A 65 -4.16 -8.37 11.92
C ILE A 65 -5.06 -8.98 13.01
N ASP A 66 -4.54 -9.21 14.23
CA ASP A 66 -5.34 -9.66 15.37
C ASP A 66 -6.14 -8.50 16.02
N ARG A 67 -7.05 -7.92 15.25
CA ARG A 67 -7.99 -6.87 15.68
C ARG A 67 -9.35 -7.08 15.00
N LEU A 68 -10.34 -6.31 15.45
CA LEU A 68 -11.59 -6.14 14.72
C LEU A 68 -11.36 -5.17 13.55
N CYS A 69 -12.17 -5.28 12.50
CA CYS A 69 -12.19 -4.26 11.46
C CYS A 69 -12.87 -2.97 11.98
N PRO A 70 -12.56 -1.80 11.40
CA PRO A 70 -13.19 -0.52 11.76
C PRO A 70 -14.72 -0.57 11.84
N ASP A 71 -15.37 -1.24 10.89
CA ASP A 71 -16.84 -1.34 10.86
C ASP A 71 -17.40 -2.15 12.03
N CYS A 72 -16.74 -3.27 12.39
CA CYS A 72 -17.13 -4.08 13.54
C CYS A 72 -16.83 -3.38 14.86
N GLU A 73 -15.73 -2.64 14.93
CA GLU A 73 -15.37 -1.85 16.11
C GLU A 73 -16.43 -0.77 16.39
N VAL A 74 -16.82 0.00 15.36
CA VAL A 74 -17.91 0.98 15.44
C VAL A 74 -19.24 0.31 15.81
N SER A 75 -19.54 -0.85 15.22
CA SER A 75 -20.77 -1.60 15.52
C SER A 75 -20.85 -2.02 16.99
N ILE A 76 -19.74 -2.47 17.57
CA ILE A 76 -19.67 -2.84 18.99
C ILE A 76 -19.80 -1.61 19.88
N MET A 77 -19.14 -0.49 19.53
CA MET A 77 -19.26 0.76 20.27
C MET A 77 -20.72 1.26 20.30
N LYS A 78 -21.42 1.25 19.16
CA LYS A 78 -22.84 1.62 19.06
C LYS A 78 -23.76 0.72 19.89
N ARG A 79 -23.47 -0.58 19.95
CA ARG A 79 -24.26 -1.52 20.77
C ARG A 79 -24.10 -1.25 22.26
N ARG A 80 -22.88 -0.89 22.71
CA ARG A 80 -22.59 -0.57 24.12
C ARG A 80 -23.24 0.73 24.57
N SER A 81 -23.31 1.75 23.70
CA SER A 81 -23.96 3.03 24.04
C SER A 81 -25.49 2.95 24.11
N CYS A 82 -26.12 1.98 23.45
CA CYS A 82 -27.58 1.84 23.40
C CYS A 82 -28.16 0.96 24.54
N SER A 83 -27.31 0.36 25.38
CA SER A 83 -27.74 -0.54 26.47
C SER A 83 -27.81 0.15 27.85
N SER A 84 -27.84 1.49 27.88
CA SER A 84 -27.85 2.31 29.11
C SER A 84 -29.14 3.10 29.32
N THR A 85 -30.29 2.58 28.89
CA THR A 85 -31.61 3.20 29.14
C THR A 85 -32.62 2.15 29.55
#